data_AF-A0A1V7TCD8-F1
#
_entry.id   AF-A0A1V7TCD8-F1
#
_cell.length_a   1.000
_cell.length_b   1.000
_cell.length_c   1.000
_cell.angle_alpha   90.00
_cell.angle_beta   90.00
_cell.angle_gamma   90.00
#
_symmetry.space_group_name_H-M   'P 1'
#
loop_
_entity.id
_entity.type
_entity.pdbx_description
1 polymer ?
#
loop_
_entity_poly.entity_id
_entity_poly.type
_entity_poly.pdbx_seq_one_letter_code
_entity_poly.pdbx_strand_id
1 'polypeptide(L)'
;MATLTTWMNNVRVGTLTRQANGAHSFRYDEEWLRSPRARPLSLSLPLQYGNITADAVYHYFDNLLPDSPQVRDRIVRRYQARSKQPFDLLAEVGRDSVGAVTLLPPGEEAHLEGLRWQTLDEAQLTALLTAYQSDIPLGMITSQDDFRISVAGAQEKTALLRMGEQWCIPQGATPTTHIIKLPIGEIKQPNATLDLRESVDNEYLCLALARELGLAVPEAEIITTPRIRALAVTRFDRRWAQEGRVLLRLPQEDLCQAFGLPSAMKYESDGGPGIAAIMTFLLGSSEALKDRYDFMKFMVFQWLTGATDGHAKNFSIYLLPGGSYRLTPFYDIISAFPVLGGTGLHLRDLKLSMGLNATKGRKTEINAIYPRHFLATAKAVNFPLEQMLAILQEFAGHVPQAIESARRTLPADFSSHVWQAITENMLKLHARLQQGLQAL
;
A
#
# COMPACT_ATOMS: atom_id res chain seq x y z
N MET A 1 18.20 13.95 24.51
CA MET A 1 17.99 12.96 23.42
C MET A 1 16.80 12.11 23.79
N ALA A 2 15.97 11.73 22.83
CA ALA A 2 14.81 10.86 23.05
C ALA A 2 14.99 9.56 22.28
N THR A 3 14.52 8.44 22.82
CA THR A 3 14.69 7.11 22.22
C THR A 3 13.37 6.35 22.14
N LEU A 4 13.25 5.49 21.14
CA LEU A 4 12.20 4.49 20.99
C LEU A 4 12.87 3.14 20.77
N THR A 5 12.46 2.14 21.53
CA THR A 5 12.88 0.76 21.33
C THR A 5 12.11 0.19 20.14
N THR A 6 12.83 -0.38 19.19
CA THR A 6 12.27 -0.98 17.97
C THR A 6 12.22 -2.48 18.12
N TRP A 7 11.03 -3.02 18.02
CA TRP A 7 10.72 -4.44 18.15
C TRP A 7 10.25 -4.99 16.80
N MET A 8 10.54 -6.26 16.56
CA MET A 8 9.95 -7.05 15.48
C MET A 8 9.27 -8.26 16.11
N ASN A 9 7.94 -8.25 16.11
CA ASN A 9 7.15 -9.13 16.97
C ASN A 9 7.56 -8.93 18.45
N ASN A 10 8.07 -9.96 19.13
CA ASN A 10 8.55 -9.89 20.51
C ASN A 10 10.09 -9.82 20.63
N VAL A 11 10.82 -9.60 19.53
CA VAL A 11 12.28 -9.55 19.55
C VAL A 11 12.74 -8.12 19.37
N ARG A 12 13.61 -7.66 20.27
CA ARG A 12 14.23 -6.34 20.18
C ARG A 12 15.21 -6.29 19.01
N VAL A 13 15.03 -5.33 18.12
CA VAL A 13 15.85 -5.16 16.90
C VAL A 13 16.90 -4.08 17.08
N GLY A 14 16.53 -3.00 17.78
CA GLY A 14 17.40 -1.85 17.94
C GLY A 14 16.70 -0.67 18.59
N THR A 15 17.32 0.49 18.46
CA THR A 15 16.84 1.73 19.08
C THR A 15 16.88 2.88 18.07
N LEU A 16 15.72 3.50 17.82
CA LEU A 16 15.61 4.78 17.14
C LEU A 16 15.88 5.91 18.14
N THR A 17 16.76 6.83 17.78
CA THR A 17 17.12 7.99 18.61
C THR A 17 16.88 9.27 17.84
N ARG A 18 16.22 10.24 18.49
CA ARG A 18 16.21 11.64 18.05
C ARG A 18 17.23 12.45 18.84
N GLN A 19 18.18 13.02 18.11
CA GLN A 19 19.23 13.90 18.61
C GLN A 19 18.67 15.29 18.99
N ALA A 20 19.43 16.06 19.76
CA ALA A 20 19.00 17.40 20.21
C ALA A 20 18.81 18.39 19.04
N ASN A 21 19.56 18.20 17.94
CA ASN A 21 19.44 18.97 16.70
C ASN A 21 18.31 18.48 15.77
N GLY A 22 17.51 17.50 16.18
CA GLY A 22 16.42 16.92 15.39
C GLY A 22 16.84 15.79 14.44
N ALA A 23 18.13 15.51 14.28
CA ALA A 23 18.61 14.39 13.47
C ALA A 23 18.15 13.04 14.05
N HIS A 24 17.88 12.09 13.16
CA HIS A 24 17.46 10.74 13.54
C HIS A 24 18.62 9.78 13.32
N SER A 25 18.83 8.88 14.27
CA SER A 25 19.82 7.81 14.16
C SER A 25 19.22 6.50 14.63
N PHE A 26 19.57 5.41 13.98
CA PHE A 26 19.16 4.06 14.36
C PHE A 26 20.38 3.22 14.73
N ARG A 27 20.25 2.37 15.75
CA ARG A 27 21.29 1.39 16.11
C ARG A 27 20.66 0.03 16.32
N TYR A 28 21.15 -0.98 15.60
CA TYR A 28 20.78 -2.37 15.86
C TYR A 28 21.31 -2.83 17.22
N ASP A 29 20.55 -3.66 17.90
CA ASP A 29 21.03 -4.31 19.12
C ASP A 29 21.96 -5.47 18.77
N GLU A 30 23.00 -5.67 19.58
CA GLU A 30 24.01 -6.71 19.31
C GLU A 30 23.41 -8.12 19.32
N GLU A 31 22.41 -8.37 20.17
CA GLU A 31 21.69 -9.64 20.20
C GLU A 31 20.94 -9.90 18.89
N TRP A 32 20.35 -8.84 18.29
CA TRP A 32 19.74 -8.95 16.98
C TRP A 32 20.78 -9.27 15.91
N LEU A 33 21.92 -8.56 15.90
CA LEU A 33 23.00 -8.79 14.94
C LEU A 33 23.59 -10.20 14.99
N ARG A 34 23.65 -10.81 16.18
CA ARG A 34 24.13 -12.19 16.39
C ARG A 34 23.06 -13.25 16.13
N SER A 35 21.80 -12.86 16.00
CA SER A 35 20.69 -13.80 15.83
C SER A 35 20.72 -14.46 14.45
N PRO A 36 20.54 -15.79 14.35
CA PRO A 36 20.38 -16.44 13.05
C PRO A 36 19.08 -16.03 12.34
N ARG A 37 18.14 -15.39 13.06
CA ARG A 37 16.88 -14.87 12.53
C ARG A 37 16.98 -13.41 12.09
N ALA A 38 18.16 -12.80 12.23
CA ALA A 38 18.40 -11.40 11.91
C ALA A 38 18.04 -11.10 10.46
N ARG A 39 17.50 -9.89 10.29
CA ARG A 39 17.31 -9.23 9.00
C ARG A 39 17.38 -7.74 9.23
N PRO A 40 17.75 -6.94 8.22
CA PRO A 40 17.72 -5.50 8.38
C PRO A 40 16.27 -5.02 8.60
N LEU A 41 16.14 -3.86 9.24
CA LEU A 41 14.90 -3.12 9.40
C LEU A 41 14.34 -2.67 8.03
N SER A 42 15.26 -2.33 7.11
CA SER A 42 15.03 -1.90 5.73
C SER A 42 16.24 -2.28 4.89
N LEU A 43 16.07 -2.57 3.60
CA LEU A 43 17.20 -2.74 2.68
C LEU A 43 18.06 -1.46 2.58
N SER A 44 17.49 -0.28 2.83
CA SER A 44 18.24 0.98 2.91
C SER A 44 19.01 1.17 4.23
N LEU A 45 18.78 0.30 5.21
CA LEU A 45 19.40 0.29 6.53
C LEU A 45 20.04 -1.08 6.80
N PRO A 46 21.09 -1.49 6.05
CA PRO A 46 21.68 -2.82 6.20
C PRO A 46 22.20 -3.08 7.62
N LEU A 47 22.25 -4.36 8.00
CA LEU A 47 22.78 -4.79 9.30
C LEU A 47 24.22 -4.31 9.47
N GLN A 48 24.47 -3.55 10.52
CA GLN A 48 25.80 -3.04 10.86
C GLN A 48 25.91 -2.78 12.37
N TYR A 49 27.14 -2.80 12.87
CA TYR A 49 27.45 -2.36 14.23
C TYR A 49 27.54 -0.82 14.29
N GLY A 50 27.14 -0.24 15.41
CA GLY A 50 27.21 1.21 15.62
C GLY A 50 25.97 1.97 15.11
N ASN A 51 26.07 3.30 15.10
CA ASN A 51 24.96 4.17 14.76
C ASN A 51 24.86 4.38 13.24
N ILE A 52 23.65 4.26 12.72
CA ILE A 52 23.28 4.67 11.36
C ILE A 52 22.71 6.08 11.45
N THR A 53 23.32 7.02 10.74
CA THR A 53 22.91 8.44 10.73
C THR A 53 22.57 8.95 9.32
N ALA A 54 22.48 8.06 8.34
CA ALA A 54 22.08 8.42 6.98
C ALA A 54 20.62 8.90 6.95
N ASP A 55 20.29 9.77 5.98
CA ASP A 55 18.93 10.29 5.78
C ASP A 55 17.89 9.18 5.59
N ALA A 56 18.32 8.02 5.07
CA ALA A 56 17.51 6.81 4.96
C ALA A 56 16.85 6.40 6.29
N VAL A 57 17.48 6.68 7.45
CA VAL A 57 16.85 6.45 8.76
C VAL A 57 15.60 7.30 8.90
N TYR A 58 15.73 8.60 8.64
CA TYR A 58 14.59 9.52 8.69
C TYR A 58 13.51 9.12 7.68
N HIS A 59 13.90 8.87 6.43
CA HIS A 59 12.97 8.49 5.36
C HIS A 59 12.23 7.19 5.67
N TYR A 60 12.90 6.18 6.23
CA TYR A 60 12.27 4.92 6.58
C TYR A 60 11.11 5.12 7.55
N PHE A 61 11.37 5.82 8.66
CA PHE A 61 10.37 6.07 9.69
C PHE A 61 9.29 7.06 9.24
N ASP A 62 9.64 8.08 8.45
CA ASP A 62 8.67 9.00 7.87
C ASP A 62 7.67 8.30 6.95
N ASN A 63 8.12 7.32 6.17
CA ASN A 63 7.27 6.54 5.28
C ASN A 63 6.30 5.57 6.00
N LEU A 64 6.48 5.33 7.31
CA LEU A 64 5.52 4.56 8.13
C LEU A 64 4.29 5.38 8.55
N LEU A 65 4.35 6.70 8.43
CA LEU A 65 3.30 7.63 8.81
C LEU A 65 2.36 7.92 7.62
N PRO A 66 1.15 8.44 7.88
CA PRO A 66 0.26 8.94 6.82
C PRO A 66 0.96 9.98 5.95
N ASP A 67 0.72 9.95 4.63
CA ASP A 67 1.29 10.93 3.70
C ASP A 67 0.59 12.30 3.82
N SER A 68 -0.69 12.31 4.23
CA SER A 68 -1.48 13.52 4.37
C SER A 68 -1.00 14.39 5.56
N PRO A 69 -0.62 15.66 5.32
CA PRO A 69 -0.32 16.59 6.40
C PRO A 69 -1.51 16.82 7.33
N GLN A 70 -2.75 16.78 6.81
CA GLN A 70 -3.95 16.96 7.64
C GLN A 70 -4.10 15.82 8.65
N VAL A 71 -3.85 14.57 8.23
CA VAL A 71 -3.90 13.41 9.14
C VAL A 71 -2.81 13.51 10.20
N ARG A 72 -1.60 13.93 9.84
CA ARG A 72 -0.51 14.17 10.82
C ARG A 72 -0.88 15.26 11.83
N ASP A 73 -1.53 16.34 11.39
CA ASP A 73 -2.00 17.41 12.28
C ASP A 73 -3.04 16.92 13.27
N ARG A 74 -3.94 16.04 12.83
CA ARG A 74 -4.91 15.38 13.70
C ARG A 74 -4.24 14.47 14.73
N ILE A 75 -3.18 13.73 14.36
CA ILE A 75 -2.38 12.92 15.30
C ILE A 75 -1.77 13.81 16.39
N VAL A 76 -1.16 14.94 16.00
CA VAL A 76 -0.59 15.91 16.96
C VAL A 76 -1.65 16.40 17.93
N ARG A 77 -2.83 16.80 17.44
CA ARG A 77 -3.92 17.30 18.29
C ARG A 77 -4.47 16.22 19.22
N ARG A 78 -4.62 14.98 18.73
CA ARG A 78 -5.23 13.86 19.47
C ARG A 78 -4.37 13.38 20.64
N TYR A 79 -3.06 13.25 20.44
CA TYR A 79 -2.14 12.72 21.45
C TYR A 79 -1.22 13.78 22.06
N GLN A 80 -1.44 15.06 21.72
CA GLN A 80 -0.58 16.16 22.14
C GLN A 80 0.90 15.90 21.82
N ALA A 81 1.15 15.30 20.64
CA ALA A 81 2.50 14.95 20.22
C ALA A 81 3.39 16.20 20.20
N ARG A 82 4.64 16.07 20.61
CA ARG A 82 5.55 17.21 20.83
C ARG A 82 5.84 18.01 19.56
N SER A 83 5.81 17.35 18.40
CA SER A 83 5.99 17.98 17.10
C SER A 83 5.40 17.11 15.99
N LYS A 84 5.48 17.63 14.74
CA LYS A 84 5.14 16.88 13.52
C LYS A 84 6.28 16.01 12.99
N GLN A 85 7.42 15.94 13.69
CA GLN A 85 8.54 15.11 13.25
C GLN A 85 8.20 13.61 13.37
N PRO A 86 8.76 12.76 12.49
CA PRO A 86 8.44 11.34 12.47
C PRO A 86 8.60 10.66 13.83
N PHE A 87 9.68 10.93 14.55
CA PHE A 87 9.92 10.38 15.88
C PHE A 87 8.79 10.66 16.87
N ASP A 88 8.32 11.91 16.99
CA ASP A 88 7.31 12.28 17.98
C ASP A 88 5.94 11.71 17.63
N LEU A 89 5.60 11.64 16.34
CA LEU A 89 4.36 11.03 15.88
C LEU A 89 4.38 9.52 16.15
N LEU A 90 5.47 8.83 15.79
CA LEU A 90 5.62 7.39 16.00
C LEU A 90 5.74 7.00 17.47
N ALA A 91 6.21 7.90 18.34
CA ALA A 91 6.18 7.67 19.79
C ALA A 91 4.74 7.47 20.29
N GLU A 92 3.77 8.13 19.65
CA GLU A 92 2.36 7.98 19.97
C GLU A 92 1.72 6.82 19.21
N VAL A 93 1.86 6.77 17.88
CA VAL A 93 1.08 5.85 17.02
C VAL A 93 1.85 4.63 16.49
N GLY A 94 3.14 4.50 16.82
CA GLY A 94 4.04 3.48 16.23
C GLY A 94 3.91 2.05 16.79
N ARG A 95 2.88 1.77 17.61
CA ARG A 95 2.68 0.45 18.24
C ARG A 95 2.26 -0.63 17.22
N ASP A 96 1.42 -0.26 16.26
CA ASP A 96 1.04 -1.12 15.13
C ASP A 96 1.17 -0.39 13.79
N SER A 97 2.30 -0.59 13.11
CA SER A 97 2.63 0.03 11.82
C SER A 97 2.50 -0.96 10.65
N VAL A 98 2.68 -0.50 9.42
CA VAL A 98 2.93 -1.39 8.26
C VAL A 98 4.22 -2.21 8.48
N GLY A 99 4.19 -3.47 8.06
CA GLY A 99 5.25 -4.44 8.32
C GLY A 99 5.22 -4.96 9.75
N ALA A 100 6.40 -5.28 10.28
CA ALA A 100 6.55 -5.90 11.60
C ALA A 100 7.17 -5.00 12.66
N VAL A 101 7.34 -3.73 12.36
CA VAL A 101 7.96 -2.77 13.29
C VAL A 101 6.94 -2.32 14.34
N THR A 102 7.34 -2.47 15.59
CA THR A 102 6.66 -1.93 16.76
C THR A 102 7.61 -0.99 17.49
N LEU A 103 7.20 0.26 17.68
CA LEU A 103 7.99 1.29 18.36
C LEU A 103 7.39 1.56 19.72
N LEU A 104 8.18 1.34 20.77
CA LEU A 104 7.77 1.50 22.15
C LEU A 104 8.71 2.45 22.90
N PRO A 105 8.21 3.23 23.87
CA PRO A 105 9.05 3.95 24.81
C PRO A 105 10.05 3.01 25.52
N PRO A 106 11.18 3.54 26.01
CA PRO A 106 12.14 2.74 26.79
C PRO A 106 11.47 2.14 28.04
N GLY A 107 11.73 0.85 28.29
CA GLY A 107 11.17 0.11 29.43
C GLY A 107 9.84 -0.61 29.14
N GLU A 108 9.19 -0.35 28.01
CA GLU A 108 8.06 -1.15 27.54
C GLU A 108 8.55 -2.32 26.65
N GLU A 109 7.88 -3.46 26.79
CA GLU A 109 8.19 -4.70 26.05
C GLU A 109 7.05 -5.09 25.09
N ALA A 110 7.42 -5.76 24.00
CA ALA A 110 6.46 -6.32 23.05
C ALA A 110 6.21 -7.81 23.36
N HIS A 111 4.95 -8.18 23.55
CA HIS A 111 4.53 -9.57 23.80
C HIS A 111 3.74 -10.13 22.61
N LEU A 112 3.94 -11.41 22.31
CA LEU A 112 3.22 -12.14 21.25
C LEU A 112 1.95 -12.84 21.73
N GLU A 113 1.90 -13.20 23.01
CA GLU A 113 0.77 -13.91 23.63
C GLU A 113 -0.12 -12.95 24.41
N GLY A 114 -1.34 -13.40 24.73
CA GLY A 114 -2.30 -12.58 25.46
C GLY A 114 -2.85 -11.44 24.61
N LEU A 115 -3.28 -11.74 23.38
CA LEU A 115 -3.99 -10.79 22.53
C LEU A 115 -5.18 -10.22 23.31
N ARG A 116 -5.29 -8.88 23.33
CA ARG A 116 -6.36 -8.16 24.01
C ARG A 116 -7.07 -7.27 23.01
N TRP A 117 -8.39 -7.28 23.06
CA TRP A 117 -9.22 -6.50 22.15
C TRP A 117 -10.56 -6.16 22.78
N GLN A 118 -11.19 -5.13 22.23
CA GLN A 118 -12.58 -4.78 22.51
C GLN A 118 -13.41 -5.01 21.25
N THR A 119 -14.44 -5.85 21.37
CA THR A 119 -15.44 -6.05 20.30
C THR A 119 -16.26 -4.78 20.09
N LEU A 120 -16.55 -4.47 18.82
CA LEU A 120 -17.39 -3.36 18.41
C LEU A 120 -18.79 -3.85 18.04
N ASP A 121 -19.82 -3.18 18.55
CA ASP A 121 -21.16 -3.25 17.95
C ASP A 121 -21.26 -2.34 16.69
N GLU A 122 -22.39 -2.42 15.98
CA GLU A 122 -22.60 -1.64 14.75
C GLU A 122 -22.57 -0.13 14.98
N ALA A 123 -23.10 0.36 16.11
CA ALA A 123 -23.14 1.78 16.43
C ALA A 123 -21.72 2.30 16.72
N GLN A 124 -20.93 1.54 17.47
CA GLN A 124 -19.53 1.82 17.77
C GLN A 124 -18.67 1.76 16.50
N LEU A 125 -18.86 0.75 15.65
CA LEU A 125 -18.17 0.65 14.36
C LEU A 125 -18.52 1.85 13.48
N THR A 126 -19.80 2.21 13.39
CA THR A 126 -20.25 3.39 12.64
C THR A 126 -19.60 4.68 13.17
N ALA A 127 -19.59 4.88 14.49
CA ALA A 127 -18.95 6.03 15.10
C ALA A 127 -17.46 6.10 14.75
N LEU A 128 -16.75 4.97 14.85
CA LEU A 128 -15.33 4.85 14.51
C LEU A 128 -15.06 5.20 13.04
N LEU A 129 -15.81 4.61 12.11
CA LEU A 129 -15.62 4.81 10.68
C LEU A 129 -16.02 6.23 10.22
N THR A 130 -16.90 6.92 10.95
CA THR A 130 -17.27 8.32 10.68
C THR A 130 -16.41 9.34 11.43
N ALA A 131 -15.47 8.91 12.27
CA ALA A 131 -14.72 9.79 13.18
C ALA A 131 -13.88 10.87 12.47
N TYR A 132 -13.44 10.61 11.23
CA TYR A 132 -12.70 11.58 10.41
C TYR A 132 -13.50 12.88 10.14
N GLN A 133 -14.84 12.79 10.18
CA GLN A 133 -15.74 13.93 10.03
C GLN A 133 -15.70 14.87 11.26
N SER A 134 -15.12 14.41 12.37
CA SER A 134 -14.91 15.16 13.61
C SER A 134 -13.42 15.42 13.88
N ASP A 135 -12.59 15.45 12.83
CA ASP A 135 -11.14 15.69 12.90
C ASP A 135 -10.34 14.67 13.74
N ILE A 136 -10.86 13.46 13.90
CA ILE A 136 -10.16 12.36 14.58
C ILE A 136 -9.30 11.60 13.56
N PRO A 137 -8.00 11.39 13.82
CA PRO A 137 -7.12 10.66 12.90
C PRO A 137 -7.38 9.16 12.95
N LEU A 138 -7.43 8.50 11.79
CA LEU A 138 -7.43 7.04 11.66
C LEU A 138 -8.48 6.30 12.53
N GLY A 139 -9.64 6.91 12.80
CA GLY A 139 -10.66 6.31 13.65
C GLY A 139 -10.30 6.21 15.15
N MET A 140 -9.24 6.88 15.61
CA MET A 140 -8.75 6.82 17.00
C MET A 140 -9.61 7.66 17.95
N ILE A 141 -10.86 7.21 18.14
CA ILE A 141 -11.89 7.90 18.95
C ILE A 141 -11.41 8.20 20.38
N THR A 142 -11.89 9.31 20.94
CA THR A 142 -11.41 9.86 22.22
C THR A 142 -11.69 8.96 23.43
N SER A 143 -12.69 8.07 23.34
CA SER A 143 -12.99 7.09 24.38
C SER A 143 -12.04 5.89 24.40
N GLN A 144 -11.07 5.80 23.47
CA GLN A 144 -10.20 4.65 23.25
C GLN A 144 -8.72 5.07 23.17
N ASP A 145 -8.08 5.31 24.32
CA ASP A 145 -6.69 5.80 24.37
C ASP A 145 -5.62 4.76 24.01
N ASP A 146 -5.97 3.47 24.08
CA ASP A 146 -5.09 2.35 23.73
C ASP A 146 -5.06 2.05 22.22
N PHE A 147 -5.96 2.65 21.43
CA PHE A 147 -6.00 2.42 19.99
C PHE A 147 -4.95 3.29 19.30
N ARG A 148 -3.80 2.68 18.95
CA ARG A 148 -2.63 3.39 18.41
C ARG A 148 -2.08 2.69 17.16
N ILE A 149 -2.47 3.19 15.98
CA ILE A 149 -2.12 2.60 14.68
C ILE A 149 -1.45 3.62 13.76
N SER A 150 -0.55 3.16 12.90
CA SER A 150 0.04 3.97 11.82
C SER A 150 -0.05 3.25 10.48
N VAL A 151 -0.74 3.88 9.53
CA VAL A 151 -0.90 3.34 8.16
C VAL A 151 -0.57 4.43 7.15
N ALA A 152 0.33 4.13 6.21
CA ALA A 152 0.78 5.06 5.18
C ALA A 152 -0.30 5.34 4.11
N GLY A 153 -0.03 6.36 3.29
CA GLY A 153 -0.90 6.81 2.18
C GLY A 153 -1.72 8.06 2.52
N ALA A 154 -2.38 8.61 1.50
CA ALA A 154 -3.09 9.89 1.60
C ALA A 154 -4.60 9.77 1.89
N GLN A 155 -5.21 8.65 1.49
CA GLN A 155 -6.64 8.37 1.72
C GLN A 155 -6.94 8.16 3.21
N GLU A 156 -8.09 8.66 3.66
CA GLU A 156 -8.59 8.40 5.01
C GLU A 156 -8.83 6.90 5.22
N LYS A 157 -8.23 6.34 6.26
CA LYS A 157 -8.25 4.91 6.55
C LYS A 157 -8.07 4.67 8.03
N THR A 158 -8.47 3.49 8.50
CA THR A 158 -8.15 2.98 9.83
C THR A 158 -7.68 1.52 9.70
N ALA A 159 -7.37 0.86 10.80
CA ALA A 159 -7.04 -0.56 10.81
C ALA A 159 -7.66 -1.22 12.04
N LEU A 160 -8.28 -2.38 11.83
CA LEU A 160 -9.01 -3.10 12.88
C LEU A 160 -8.55 -4.56 12.96
N LEU A 161 -8.81 -5.17 14.12
CA LEU A 161 -8.72 -6.61 14.30
C LEU A 161 -10.07 -7.24 13.92
N ARG A 162 -10.04 -8.37 13.21
CA ARG A 162 -11.21 -9.20 12.97
C ARG A 162 -11.04 -10.52 13.71
N MET A 163 -11.98 -10.81 14.62
CA MET A 163 -12.05 -12.07 15.38
C MET A 163 -13.31 -12.81 14.99
N GLY A 164 -13.17 -13.87 14.17
CA GLY A 164 -14.32 -14.49 13.51
C GLY A 164 -15.07 -13.46 12.66
N GLU A 165 -16.36 -13.28 12.92
CA GLU A 165 -17.21 -12.31 12.21
C GLU A 165 -17.27 -10.92 12.87
N GLN A 166 -16.52 -10.70 13.96
CA GLN A 166 -16.60 -9.47 14.74
C GLN A 166 -15.43 -8.54 14.46
N TRP A 167 -15.75 -7.25 14.29
CA TRP A 167 -14.77 -6.17 14.29
C TRP A 167 -14.37 -5.79 15.71
N CYS A 168 -13.08 -5.58 15.92
CA CYS A 168 -12.51 -5.30 17.23
C CYS A 168 -11.46 -4.20 17.16
N ILE A 169 -11.37 -3.40 18.23
CA ILE A 169 -10.25 -2.51 18.50
C ILE A 169 -9.17 -3.32 19.22
N PRO A 170 -7.94 -3.43 18.68
CA PRO A 170 -6.84 -4.06 19.40
C PRO A 170 -6.38 -3.18 20.56
N GLN A 171 -5.94 -3.82 21.65
CA GLN A 171 -5.37 -3.15 22.82
C GLN A 171 -3.87 -3.46 22.95
N GLY A 172 -3.10 -2.47 23.42
CA GLY A 172 -1.65 -2.59 23.62
C GLY A 172 -0.90 -2.85 22.31
N ALA A 173 -0.12 -3.93 22.25
CA ALA A 173 0.64 -4.33 21.05
C ALA A 173 -0.08 -5.36 20.18
N THR A 174 -1.36 -5.65 20.44
CA THR A 174 -2.19 -6.56 19.62
C THR A 174 -2.23 -6.05 18.19
N PRO A 175 -1.85 -6.84 17.17
CA PRO A 175 -1.88 -6.38 15.78
C PRO A 175 -3.31 -6.26 15.24
N THR A 176 -3.52 -5.28 14.36
CA THR A 176 -4.66 -5.25 13.44
C THR A 176 -4.50 -6.33 12.36
N THR A 177 -5.62 -6.70 11.72
CA THR A 177 -5.66 -7.71 10.63
C THR A 177 -6.20 -7.14 9.32
N HIS A 178 -6.89 -6.01 9.36
CA HIS A 178 -7.49 -5.38 8.19
C HIS A 178 -7.16 -3.89 8.17
N ILE A 179 -6.94 -3.35 6.98
CA ILE A 179 -6.97 -1.91 6.73
C ILE A 179 -8.37 -1.58 6.22
N ILE A 180 -9.04 -0.64 6.89
CA ILE A 180 -10.37 -0.19 6.50
C ILE A 180 -10.22 1.14 5.78
N LYS A 181 -10.52 1.17 4.49
CA LYS A 181 -10.42 2.36 3.64
C LYS A 181 -11.78 3.03 3.52
N LEU A 182 -11.81 4.33 3.77
CA LEU A 182 -13.02 5.14 3.71
C LEU A 182 -13.15 5.81 2.34
N PRO A 183 -14.35 6.24 1.92
CA PRO A 183 -14.54 6.99 0.69
C PRO A 183 -13.63 8.23 0.62
N ILE A 184 -12.95 8.44 -0.51
CA ILE A 184 -12.02 9.57 -0.70
C ILE A 184 -12.78 10.91 -0.71
N GLY A 185 -13.99 10.92 -1.27
CA GLY A 185 -14.81 12.12 -1.44
C GLY A 185 -14.44 12.90 -2.69
N GLU A 186 -14.58 14.23 -2.66
CA GLU A 186 -14.27 15.09 -3.80
C GLU A 186 -12.89 15.76 -3.64
N ILE A 187 -12.06 15.67 -4.69
CA ILE A 187 -10.78 16.38 -4.77
C ILE A 187 -10.92 17.55 -5.74
N LYS A 188 -10.85 18.78 -5.21
CA LYS A 188 -10.84 20.00 -6.02
C LYS A 188 -9.44 20.29 -6.54
N GLN A 189 -9.26 20.28 -7.85
CA GLN A 189 -8.07 20.75 -8.54
C GLN A 189 -8.37 22.10 -9.21
N PRO A 190 -7.35 22.91 -9.58
CA PRO A 190 -7.56 24.22 -10.19
C PRO A 190 -8.45 24.18 -11.45
N ASN A 191 -8.40 23.08 -12.21
CA ASN A 191 -9.07 22.95 -13.51
C ASN A 191 -10.07 21.79 -13.59
N ALA A 192 -10.29 21.04 -12.50
CA ALA A 192 -11.19 19.89 -12.47
C ALA A 192 -11.62 19.55 -11.04
N THR A 193 -12.79 18.94 -10.88
CA THR A 193 -13.18 18.29 -9.62
C THR A 193 -13.21 16.80 -9.86
N LEU A 194 -12.40 16.04 -9.12
CA LEU A 194 -12.40 14.59 -9.17
C LEU A 194 -13.38 14.07 -8.12
N ASP A 195 -14.46 13.45 -8.57
CA ASP A 195 -15.42 12.81 -7.70
C ASP A 195 -15.03 11.36 -7.42
N LEU A 196 -14.48 11.11 -6.23
CA LEU A 196 -14.06 9.79 -5.76
C LEU A 196 -14.90 9.32 -4.57
N ARG A 197 -16.17 9.77 -4.48
CA ARG A 197 -17.11 9.31 -3.46
C ARG A 197 -17.37 7.80 -3.53
N GLU A 198 -17.26 7.21 -4.71
CA GLU A 198 -17.46 5.78 -4.95
C GLU A 198 -16.14 4.98 -4.93
N SER A 199 -15.08 5.51 -4.29
CA SER A 199 -13.75 4.88 -4.27
C SER A 199 -13.74 3.47 -3.66
N VAL A 200 -14.69 3.16 -2.76
CA VAL A 200 -14.85 1.84 -2.15
C VAL A 200 -15.24 0.79 -3.21
N ASP A 201 -16.28 1.07 -3.99
CA ASP A 201 -16.74 0.18 -5.06
C ASP A 201 -15.69 0.10 -6.18
N ASN A 202 -15.02 1.21 -6.48
CA ASN A 202 -13.94 1.29 -7.47
C ASN A 202 -12.78 0.35 -7.11
N GLU A 203 -12.23 0.47 -5.91
CA GLU A 203 -11.12 -0.38 -5.49
C GLU A 203 -11.56 -1.84 -5.35
N TYR A 204 -12.77 -2.11 -4.84
CA TYR A 204 -13.30 -3.47 -4.76
C TYR A 204 -13.36 -4.14 -6.13
N LEU A 205 -13.89 -3.46 -7.15
CA LEU A 205 -13.94 -3.99 -8.51
C LEU A 205 -12.55 -4.16 -9.12
N CYS A 206 -11.63 -3.21 -8.88
CA CYS A 206 -10.25 -3.33 -9.34
C CYS A 206 -9.54 -4.55 -8.73
N LEU A 207 -9.72 -4.81 -7.43
CA LEU A 207 -9.18 -6.00 -6.77
C LEU A 207 -9.83 -7.29 -7.30
N ALA A 208 -11.15 -7.29 -7.51
CA ALA A 208 -11.85 -8.44 -8.10
C ALA A 208 -11.34 -8.77 -9.51
N LEU A 209 -11.23 -7.76 -10.38
CA LEU A 209 -10.68 -7.93 -11.74
C LEU A 209 -9.23 -8.39 -11.72
N ALA A 210 -8.40 -7.85 -10.82
CA ALA A 210 -7.01 -8.27 -10.67
C ALA A 210 -6.91 -9.76 -10.29
N ARG A 211 -7.72 -10.21 -9.33
CA ARG A 211 -7.79 -11.62 -8.89
C ARG A 211 -8.22 -12.54 -10.03
N GLU A 212 -9.28 -12.18 -10.76
CA GLU A 212 -9.77 -12.94 -11.92
C GLU A 212 -8.76 -13.02 -13.07
N LEU A 213 -7.84 -12.04 -13.16
CA LEU A 213 -6.73 -12.04 -14.12
C LEU A 213 -5.45 -12.68 -13.56
N GLY A 214 -5.55 -13.38 -12.43
CA GLY A 214 -4.46 -14.15 -11.84
C GLY A 214 -3.34 -13.30 -11.23
N LEU A 215 -3.62 -12.05 -10.85
CA LEU A 215 -2.69 -11.23 -10.08
C LEU A 215 -2.84 -11.53 -8.58
N ALA A 216 -1.71 -11.59 -7.87
CA ALA A 216 -1.72 -11.69 -6.42
C ALA A 216 -2.15 -10.35 -5.82
N VAL A 217 -3.34 -10.31 -5.24
CA VAL A 217 -3.94 -9.15 -4.56
C VAL A 217 -4.51 -9.60 -3.21
N PRO A 218 -4.67 -8.69 -2.23
CA PRO A 218 -5.29 -9.04 -0.95
C PRO A 218 -6.76 -9.40 -1.13
N GLU A 219 -7.26 -10.20 -0.18
CA GLU A 219 -8.69 -10.33 0.02
C GLU A 219 -9.27 -9.01 0.54
N ALA A 220 -10.48 -8.71 0.07
CA ALA A 220 -11.19 -7.51 0.48
C ALA A 220 -12.69 -7.78 0.48
N GLU A 221 -13.39 -7.10 1.36
CA GLU A 221 -14.85 -7.12 1.45
C GLU A 221 -15.34 -5.68 1.65
N ILE A 222 -16.58 -5.45 1.23
CA ILE A 222 -17.25 -4.19 1.52
C ILE A 222 -17.98 -4.32 2.85
N ILE A 223 -17.70 -3.38 3.75
CA ILE A 223 -18.45 -3.22 5.00
C ILE A 223 -19.41 -2.04 4.85
N THR A 224 -20.66 -2.26 5.26
CA THR A 224 -21.70 -1.23 5.21
C THR A 224 -22.27 -1.06 6.61
N THR A 225 -22.31 0.18 7.07
CA THR A 225 -23.10 0.58 8.24
C THR A 225 -24.14 1.62 7.80
N PRO A 226 -25.13 1.96 8.65
CA PRO A 226 -26.20 2.89 8.27
C PRO A 226 -25.74 4.25 7.74
N ARG A 227 -24.50 4.68 8.05
CA ARG A 227 -23.97 6.00 7.65
C ARG A 227 -22.79 5.96 6.70
N ILE A 228 -22.11 4.81 6.57
CA ILE A 228 -20.88 4.75 5.81
C ILE A 228 -20.67 3.38 5.18
N ARG A 229 -20.18 3.41 3.94
CA ARG A 229 -19.66 2.26 3.21
C ARG A 229 -18.14 2.37 3.20
N ALA A 230 -17.45 1.28 3.52
CA ALA A 230 -16.00 1.23 3.57
C ALA A 230 -15.48 -0.09 2.99
N LEU A 231 -14.19 -0.12 2.62
CA LEU A 231 -13.52 -1.31 2.13
C LEU A 231 -12.63 -1.89 3.21
N ALA A 232 -12.87 -3.13 3.65
CA ALA A 232 -11.98 -3.83 4.54
C ALA A 232 -11.03 -4.72 3.73
N VAL A 233 -9.74 -4.39 3.73
CA VAL A 233 -8.69 -5.13 3.01
C VAL A 233 -7.88 -5.95 4.01
N THR A 234 -7.84 -7.28 3.81
CA THR A 234 -7.05 -8.19 4.65
C THR A 234 -5.56 -7.87 4.51
N ARG A 235 -4.91 -7.65 5.65
CA ARG A 235 -3.49 -7.34 5.70
C ARG A 235 -2.64 -8.56 5.39
N PHE A 236 -1.83 -8.46 4.35
CA PHE A 236 -0.87 -9.51 3.96
C PHE A 236 0.44 -9.44 4.75
N ASP A 237 0.67 -8.39 5.54
CA ASP A 237 1.77 -8.29 6.52
C ASP A 237 1.40 -8.85 7.90
N ARG A 238 0.33 -9.66 7.98
CA ARG A 238 -0.18 -10.27 9.21
C ARG A 238 -0.49 -11.75 8.96
N ARG A 239 -0.19 -12.61 9.93
CA ARG A 239 -0.46 -14.06 9.80
C ARG A 239 -0.72 -14.72 11.14
N TRP A 240 -1.85 -15.41 11.23
CA TRP A 240 -2.16 -16.29 12.36
C TRP A 240 -1.20 -17.49 12.41
N ALA A 241 -0.76 -17.84 13.60
CA ALA A 241 0.12 -18.97 13.91
C ALA A 241 -0.38 -19.70 15.15
N GLN A 242 0.20 -20.87 15.43
CA GLN A 242 -0.14 -21.70 16.60
C GLN A 242 -1.65 -21.92 16.74
N GLU A 243 -2.30 -22.38 15.65
CA GLU A 243 -3.74 -22.66 15.61
C GLU A 243 -4.61 -21.44 15.94
N GLY A 244 -4.14 -20.23 15.59
CA GLY A 244 -4.88 -18.99 15.80
C GLY A 244 -4.64 -18.34 17.16
N ARG A 245 -3.71 -18.85 17.98
CA ARG A 245 -3.37 -18.24 19.28
C ARG A 245 -2.44 -17.04 19.19
N VAL A 246 -1.61 -16.98 18.15
CA VAL A 246 -0.62 -15.90 17.97
C VAL A 246 -0.84 -15.24 16.62
N LEU A 247 -0.95 -13.91 16.62
CA LEU A 247 -0.98 -13.11 15.40
C LEU A 247 0.39 -12.51 15.14
N LEU A 248 1.12 -13.07 14.17
CA LEU A 248 2.45 -12.59 13.80
C LEU A 248 2.37 -11.43 12.81
N ARG A 249 3.26 -10.46 12.97
CA ARG A 249 3.55 -9.45 11.94
C ARG A 249 4.65 -9.94 11.01
N LEU A 250 4.48 -9.74 9.71
CA LEU A 250 5.46 -10.09 8.69
C LEU A 250 6.26 -8.84 8.31
N PRO A 251 7.61 -8.87 8.36
CA PRO A 251 8.44 -7.74 7.97
C PRO A 251 8.21 -7.38 6.50
N GLN A 252 7.85 -6.12 6.27
CA GLN A 252 7.54 -5.57 4.95
C GLN A 252 7.98 -4.10 4.91
N GLU A 253 8.37 -3.64 3.72
CA GLU A 253 8.57 -2.22 3.43
C GLU A 253 8.16 -1.89 1.99
N ASP A 254 7.82 -0.62 1.72
CA ASP A 254 7.54 -0.14 0.38
C ASP A 254 8.82 0.17 -0.41
N LEU A 255 8.72 0.40 -1.73
CA LEU A 255 9.92 0.64 -2.52
C LEU A 255 10.58 2.00 -2.24
N CYS A 256 9.86 3.03 -1.77
CA CYS A 256 10.53 4.25 -1.32
C CYS A 256 11.44 3.95 -0.13
N GLN A 257 10.97 3.16 0.85
CA GLN A 257 11.78 2.71 1.97
C GLN A 257 12.96 1.83 1.52
N ALA A 258 12.73 0.87 0.63
CA ALA A 258 13.79 -0.01 0.13
C ALA A 258 14.91 0.75 -0.60
N PHE A 259 14.58 1.82 -1.33
CA PHE A 259 15.54 2.72 -1.99
C PHE A 259 16.07 3.85 -1.08
N GLY A 260 15.59 3.97 0.17
CA GLY A 260 16.00 5.01 1.11
C GLY A 260 15.50 6.41 0.76
N LEU A 261 14.38 6.52 0.04
CA LEU A 261 13.82 7.75 -0.52
C LEU A 261 12.68 8.32 0.36
N PRO A 262 12.55 9.66 0.42
CA PRO A 262 11.41 10.30 1.09
C PRO A 262 10.10 10.05 0.32
N SER A 263 8.97 10.11 1.03
CA SER A 263 7.62 9.95 0.46
C SER A 263 7.34 10.95 -0.70
N ALA A 264 7.94 12.15 -0.64
CA ALA A 264 7.81 13.16 -1.68
C ALA A 264 8.35 12.73 -3.06
N MET A 265 9.24 11.74 -3.13
CA MET A 265 9.79 11.21 -4.38
C MET A 265 9.16 9.87 -4.79
N LYS A 266 7.89 9.66 -4.46
CA LYS A 266 7.18 8.41 -4.81
C LYS A 266 6.85 8.30 -6.31
N TYR A 267 6.68 9.42 -7.01
CA TYR A 267 6.35 9.45 -8.44
C TYR A 267 7.60 9.51 -9.33
N GLU A 268 7.60 8.81 -10.47
CA GLU A 268 8.72 8.87 -11.45
C GLU A 268 8.92 10.30 -11.99
N SER A 269 7.84 11.07 -12.13
CA SER A 269 7.90 12.48 -12.56
C SER A 269 8.67 13.38 -11.60
N ASP A 270 8.74 13.01 -10.33
CA ASP A 270 9.36 13.78 -9.25
C ASP A 270 10.75 13.21 -8.87
N GLY A 271 11.31 12.35 -9.72
CA GLY A 271 12.61 11.70 -9.51
C GLY A 271 12.54 10.35 -8.77
N GLY A 272 11.35 9.82 -8.54
CA GLY A 272 11.14 8.50 -7.97
C GLY A 272 11.48 7.34 -8.90
N PRO A 273 11.51 6.09 -8.39
CA PRO A 273 11.87 4.93 -9.19
C PRO A 273 10.72 4.54 -10.13
N GLY A 274 11.04 4.43 -11.43
CA GLY A 274 10.14 3.86 -12.44
C GLY A 274 10.43 2.38 -12.75
N ILE A 275 9.77 1.87 -13.80
CA ILE A 275 9.83 0.44 -14.20
C ILE A 275 11.27 -0.09 -14.32
N ALA A 276 12.20 0.69 -14.87
CA ALA A 276 13.57 0.24 -15.10
C ALA A 276 14.36 0.02 -13.78
N ALA A 277 14.24 0.94 -12.84
CA ALA A 277 14.87 0.83 -11.53
C ALA A 277 14.29 -0.35 -10.75
N ILE A 278 12.96 -0.50 -10.77
CA ILE A 278 12.27 -1.57 -10.05
C ILE A 278 12.59 -2.94 -10.66
N MET A 279 12.59 -3.08 -11.99
CA MET A 279 12.95 -4.35 -12.64
C MET A 279 14.40 -4.76 -12.39
N THR A 280 15.30 -3.78 -12.30
CA THR A 280 16.71 -4.02 -11.90
C THR A 280 16.78 -4.48 -10.45
N PHE A 281 16.08 -3.80 -9.55
CA PHE A 281 15.97 -4.16 -8.14
C PHE A 281 15.39 -5.57 -7.94
N LEU A 282 14.37 -5.95 -8.71
CA LEU A 282 13.75 -7.27 -8.62
C LEU A 282 14.65 -8.43 -9.09
N LEU A 283 15.80 -8.17 -9.73
CA LEU A 283 16.81 -9.22 -10.00
C LEU A 283 17.39 -9.82 -8.71
N GLY A 284 17.42 -9.06 -7.62
CA GLY A 284 17.89 -9.54 -6.31
C GLY A 284 16.83 -10.21 -5.46
N SER A 285 15.59 -10.32 -5.95
CA SER A 285 14.52 -11.03 -5.24
C SER A 285 14.83 -12.53 -5.17
N SER A 286 14.44 -13.16 -4.07
CA SER A 286 14.42 -14.62 -3.90
C SER A 286 13.52 -15.35 -4.90
N GLU A 287 12.55 -14.65 -5.50
CA GLU A 287 11.64 -15.14 -6.54
C GLU A 287 11.77 -14.29 -7.82
N ALA A 288 12.98 -13.84 -8.15
CA ALA A 288 13.25 -12.83 -9.19
C ALA A 288 12.53 -13.06 -10.53
N LEU A 289 12.47 -14.30 -11.03
CA LEU A 289 11.79 -14.61 -12.29
C LEU A 289 10.28 -14.33 -12.19
N LYS A 290 9.65 -14.80 -11.11
CA LYS A 290 8.22 -14.62 -10.86
C LYS A 290 7.88 -13.17 -10.56
N ASP A 291 8.65 -12.52 -9.69
CA ASP A 291 8.38 -11.13 -9.29
C ASP A 291 8.50 -10.16 -10.48
N ARG A 292 9.49 -10.37 -11.36
CA ARG A 292 9.63 -9.59 -12.60
C ARG A 292 8.47 -9.84 -13.57
N TYR A 293 8.02 -11.08 -13.70
CA TYR A 293 6.86 -11.44 -14.52
C TYR A 293 5.60 -10.75 -14.00
N ASP A 294 5.30 -10.92 -12.71
CA ASP A 294 4.11 -10.37 -12.07
C ASP A 294 4.10 -8.84 -12.11
N PHE A 295 5.24 -8.19 -11.91
CA PHE A 295 5.36 -6.73 -12.02
C PHE A 295 5.04 -6.23 -13.44
N MET A 296 5.60 -6.87 -14.47
CA MET A 296 5.30 -6.50 -15.86
C MET A 296 3.83 -6.79 -16.24
N LYS A 297 3.27 -7.89 -15.74
CA LYS A 297 1.84 -8.23 -15.88
C LYS A 297 0.97 -7.15 -15.23
N PHE A 298 1.34 -6.69 -14.05
CA PHE A 298 0.64 -5.63 -13.34
C PHE A 298 0.70 -4.28 -14.09
N MET A 299 1.81 -3.96 -14.78
CA MET A 299 1.87 -2.74 -15.61
C MET A 299 0.85 -2.76 -16.74
N VAL A 300 0.60 -3.92 -17.38
CA VAL A 300 -0.45 -4.06 -18.40
C VAL A 300 -1.83 -3.91 -17.77
N PHE A 301 -2.03 -4.52 -16.60
CA PHE A 301 -3.29 -4.39 -15.87
C PHE A 301 -3.61 -2.94 -15.50
N GLN A 302 -2.65 -2.19 -14.94
CA GLN A 302 -2.83 -0.77 -14.62
C GLN A 302 -3.19 0.08 -15.84
N TRP A 303 -2.60 -0.21 -17.00
CA TRP A 303 -2.99 0.44 -18.25
C TRP A 303 -4.44 0.12 -18.63
N LEU A 304 -4.82 -1.15 -18.62
CA LEU A 304 -6.17 -1.59 -19.01
C LEU A 304 -7.26 -1.08 -18.05
N THR A 305 -6.96 -0.96 -16.75
CA THR A 305 -7.90 -0.45 -15.75
C THR A 305 -7.81 1.06 -15.55
N GLY A 306 -6.86 1.74 -16.21
CA GLY A 306 -6.67 3.17 -16.05
C GLY A 306 -6.24 3.58 -14.64
N ALA A 307 -5.43 2.76 -13.98
CA ALA A 307 -4.87 3.05 -12.67
C ALA A 307 -3.71 4.05 -12.81
N THR A 308 -3.97 5.30 -12.46
CA THR A 308 -3.04 6.43 -12.67
C THR A 308 -2.15 6.74 -11.47
N ASP A 309 -2.33 6.05 -10.34
CA ASP A 309 -1.61 6.30 -9.07
C ASP A 309 -0.72 5.13 -8.63
N GLY A 310 -0.25 4.32 -9.59
CA GLY A 310 0.70 3.23 -9.38
C GLY A 310 2.13 3.67 -9.12
N HIS A 311 2.36 4.44 -8.05
CA HIS A 311 3.67 5.00 -7.68
C HIS A 311 4.50 4.06 -6.79
N ALA A 312 5.76 4.42 -6.49
CA ALA A 312 6.71 3.54 -5.79
C ALA A 312 6.23 3.01 -4.42
N LYS A 313 5.45 3.80 -3.66
CA LYS A 313 4.88 3.36 -2.37
C LYS A 313 3.75 2.31 -2.47
N ASN A 314 3.23 2.05 -3.68
CA ASN A 314 2.19 1.04 -3.92
C ASN A 314 2.77 -0.32 -4.32
N PHE A 315 4.09 -0.45 -4.24
CA PHE A 315 4.81 -1.71 -4.36
C PHE A 315 5.60 -1.93 -3.06
N SER A 316 5.46 -3.12 -2.49
CA SER A 316 6.19 -3.51 -1.29
C SER A 316 6.93 -4.83 -1.50
N ILE A 317 7.87 -5.08 -0.60
CA ILE A 317 8.58 -6.36 -0.49
C ILE A 317 8.44 -6.92 0.92
N TYR A 318 8.40 -8.25 1.04
CA TYR A 318 8.66 -8.91 2.31
C TYR A 318 10.18 -8.95 2.56
N LEU A 319 10.58 -8.65 3.79
CA LEU A 319 11.95 -8.88 4.26
C LEU A 319 12.03 -10.25 4.92
N LEU A 320 12.81 -11.15 4.32
CA LEU A 320 12.98 -12.53 4.75
C LEU A 320 14.24 -12.67 5.65
N PRO A 321 14.42 -13.81 6.35
CA PRO A 321 15.63 -14.06 7.12
C PRO A 321 16.91 -13.85 6.29
N GLY A 322 17.96 -13.30 6.88
CA GLY A 322 19.23 -13.05 6.18
C GLY A 322 19.21 -11.86 5.22
N GLY A 323 18.10 -11.13 5.10
CA GLY A 323 18.00 -9.94 4.27
C GLY A 323 17.63 -10.19 2.81
N SER A 324 17.34 -11.44 2.42
CA SER A 324 16.68 -11.68 1.13
C SER A 324 15.27 -11.09 1.13
N TYR A 325 14.73 -10.81 -0.04
CA TYR A 325 13.40 -10.21 -0.18
C TYR A 325 12.61 -10.83 -1.32
N ARG A 326 11.31 -10.54 -1.37
CA ARG A 326 10.43 -10.84 -2.51
C ARG A 326 9.24 -9.90 -2.54
N LEU A 327 8.64 -9.71 -3.70
CA LEU A 327 7.50 -8.83 -3.90
C LEU A 327 6.28 -9.30 -3.07
N THR A 328 5.51 -8.35 -2.53
CA THR A 328 4.22 -8.62 -1.89
C THR A 328 3.09 -8.70 -2.92
N PRO A 329 1.87 -9.09 -2.53
CA PRO A 329 0.68 -8.82 -3.36
C PRO A 329 0.57 -7.34 -3.74
N PHE A 330 -0.07 -7.05 -4.87
CA PHE A 330 -0.39 -5.68 -5.28
C PHE A 330 -1.60 -5.15 -4.51
N TYR A 331 -1.59 -3.86 -4.18
CA TYR A 331 -2.61 -3.21 -3.35
C TYR A 331 -2.82 -1.75 -3.80
N ASP A 332 -3.86 -1.11 -3.27
CA ASP A 332 -4.19 0.30 -3.56
C ASP A 332 -4.46 0.56 -5.05
N ILE A 333 -5.38 -0.24 -5.60
CA ILE A 333 -5.69 -0.22 -7.03
C ILE A 333 -6.99 0.55 -7.24
N ILE A 334 -6.90 1.75 -7.80
CA ILE A 334 -8.06 2.60 -8.12
C ILE A 334 -8.00 2.99 -9.59
N SER A 335 -9.11 2.79 -10.30
CA SER A 335 -9.29 3.25 -11.67
C SER A 335 -9.65 4.75 -11.69
N ALA A 336 -9.05 5.50 -12.61
CA ALA A 336 -9.46 6.87 -12.89
C ALA A 336 -10.60 6.96 -13.93
N PHE A 337 -11.15 5.84 -14.42
CA PHE A 337 -12.24 5.88 -15.40
C PHE A 337 -13.57 6.43 -14.86
N PRO A 338 -13.99 6.14 -13.61
CA PRO A 338 -15.21 6.72 -13.05
C PRO A 338 -15.15 8.25 -12.87
N VAL A 339 -13.96 8.87 -12.92
CA VAL A 339 -13.82 10.33 -12.82
C VAL A 339 -13.80 11.03 -14.19
N LEU A 340 -14.08 10.31 -15.26
CA LEU A 340 -14.15 10.86 -16.62
C LEU A 340 -15.51 11.51 -16.91
N GLY A 341 -15.48 12.65 -17.62
CA GLY A 341 -16.69 13.36 -18.07
C GLY A 341 -17.15 14.49 -17.13
N GLY A 342 -18.17 15.24 -17.53
CA GLY A 342 -18.69 16.40 -16.78
C GLY A 342 -17.64 17.51 -16.59
N THR A 343 -17.46 17.99 -15.35
CA THR A 343 -16.36 18.88 -14.93
C THR A 343 -15.10 18.10 -14.46
N GLY A 344 -15.05 16.80 -14.72
CA GLY A 344 -13.94 15.90 -14.42
C GLY A 344 -12.88 15.87 -15.51
N LEU A 345 -12.12 14.78 -15.59
CA LEU A 345 -11.01 14.63 -16.53
C LEU A 345 -11.47 14.14 -17.90
N HIS A 346 -10.70 14.43 -18.95
CA HIS A 346 -10.80 13.70 -20.21
C HIS A 346 -9.87 12.50 -20.21
N LEU A 347 -10.19 11.48 -21.01
CA LEU A 347 -9.37 10.27 -21.15
C LEU A 347 -7.92 10.58 -21.60
N ARG A 348 -7.72 11.67 -22.35
CA ARG A 348 -6.39 12.15 -22.78
C ARG A 348 -5.52 12.69 -21.65
N ASP A 349 -6.13 13.02 -20.52
CA ASP A 349 -5.45 13.57 -19.35
C ASP A 349 -4.94 12.46 -18.42
N LEU A 350 -5.43 11.23 -18.59
CA LEU A 350 -5.03 10.09 -17.77
C LEU A 350 -3.64 9.57 -18.16
N LYS A 351 -2.74 9.54 -17.17
CA LYS A 351 -1.34 9.12 -17.31
C LYS A 351 -0.97 8.07 -16.27
N LEU A 352 -0.20 7.06 -16.67
CA LEU A 352 0.44 6.14 -15.72
C LEU A 352 1.52 6.87 -14.92
N SER A 353 1.67 6.50 -13.64
CA SER A 353 2.72 7.06 -12.76
C SER A 353 4.13 6.63 -13.14
N MET A 354 4.26 5.50 -13.85
CA MET A 354 5.53 4.99 -14.39
C MET A 354 5.41 4.82 -15.90
N GLY A 355 6.28 5.50 -16.63
CA GLY A 355 6.26 5.54 -18.09
C GLY A 355 6.85 4.30 -18.75
N LEU A 356 6.22 3.89 -19.86
CA LEU A 356 6.72 2.85 -20.73
C LEU A 356 7.76 3.41 -21.71
N ASN A 357 8.66 2.57 -22.17
CA ASN A 357 9.64 2.94 -23.20
C ASN A 357 8.94 3.24 -24.54
N ALA A 358 9.38 4.29 -25.23
CA ALA A 358 8.87 4.70 -26.54
C ALA A 358 10.02 5.13 -27.47
N THR A 359 9.71 5.38 -28.74
CA THR A 359 10.72 5.83 -29.73
C THR A 359 11.45 7.10 -29.27
N LYS A 360 10.75 7.99 -28.54
CA LYS A 360 11.33 9.16 -27.89
C LYS A 360 10.88 9.19 -26.44
N GLY A 361 11.81 9.06 -25.51
CA GLY A 361 11.55 9.16 -24.08
C GLY A 361 10.58 8.10 -23.55
N ARG A 362 9.64 8.54 -22.71
CA ARG A 362 8.64 7.69 -22.05
C ARG A 362 7.24 7.98 -22.58
N LYS A 363 6.37 6.98 -22.54
CA LYS A 363 4.93 7.09 -22.82
C LYS A 363 4.13 6.81 -21.56
N THR A 364 3.32 7.77 -21.13
CA THR A 364 2.48 7.66 -19.93
C THR A 364 1.00 7.82 -20.25
N GLU A 365 0.62 8.54 -21.31
CA GLU A 365 -0.79 8.76 -21.65
C GLU A 365 -1.49 7.43 -21.99
N ILE A 366 -2.47 7.03 -21.17
CA ILE A 366 -3.16 5.73 -21.27
C ILE A 366 -3.77 5.54 -22.66
N ASN A 367 -4.34 6.61 -23.22
CA ASN A 367 -4.98 6.56 -24.53
C ASN A 367 -4.00 6.42 -25.72
N ALA A 368 -2.69 6.55 -25.48
CA ALA A 368 -1.65 6.50 -26.50
C ALA A 368 -0.64 5.36 -26.27
N ILE A 369 -0.87 4.52 -25.25
CA ILE A 369 -0.14 3.28 -25.00
C ILE A 369 -0.74 2.14 -25.86
N TYR A 370 0.13 1.21 -26.26
CA TYR A 370 -0.12 0.11 -27.22
C TYR A 370 0.85 -1.03 -26.90
N PRO A 371 0.59 -2.28 -27.36
CA PRO A 371 1.45 -3.45 -27.12
C PRO A 371 2.94 -3.23 -27.41
N ARG A 372 3.27 -2.52 -28.50
CA ARG A 372 4.65 -2.19 -28.86
C ARG A 372 5.44 -1.46 -27.75
N HIS A 373 4.77 -0.65 -26.92
CA HIS A 373 5.43 0.08 -25.83
C HIS A 373 5.80 -0.86 -24.68
N PHE A 374 4.98 -1.86 -24.39
CA PHE A 374 5.31 -2.91 -23.41
C PHE A 374 6.47 -3.78 -23.90
N LEU A 375 6.48 -4.19 -25.17
CA LEU A 375 7.59 -4.94 -25.75
C LEU A 375 8.89 -4.12 -25.78
N ALA A 376 8.82 -2.84 -26.15
CA ALA A 376 9.96 -1.93 -26.10
C ALA A 376 10.49 -1.74 -24.66
N THR A 377 9.60 -1.74 -23.67
CA THR A 377 9.96 -1.66 -22.24
C THR A 377 10.62 -2.95 -21.79
N ALA A 378 10.03 -4.10 -22.11
CA ALA A 378 10.58 -5.41 -21.81
C ALA A 378 12.02 -5.56 -22.35
N LYS A 379 12.23 -5.18 -23.62
CA LYS A 379 13.57 -5.14 -24.21
C LYS A 379 14.54 -4.25 -23.43
N ALA A 380 14.10 -3.05 -23.06
CA ALA A 380 14.95 -2.07 -22.35
C ALA A 380 15.35 -2.51 -20.94
N VAL A 381 14.56 -3.35 -20.28
CA VAL A 381 14.81 -3.86 -18.92
C VAL A 381 15.29 -5.32 -18.88
N ASN A 382 15.69 -5.86 -20.04
CA ASN A 382 16.13 -7.24 -20.23
C ASN A 382 15.09 -8.27 -19.71
N PHE A 383 13.80 -8.00 -19.92
CA PHE A 383 12.72 -8.96 -19.68
C PHE A 383 12.43 -9.76 -20.97
N PRO A 384 12.33 -11.10 -20.91
CA PRO A 384 12.14 -11.91 -22.11
C PRO A 384 10.90 -11.48 -22.92
N LEU A 385 11.11 -11.19 -24.21
CA LEU A 385 10.03 -10.72 -25.08
C LEU A 385 8.91 -11.75 -25.25
N GLU A 386 9.25 -13.03 -25.26
CA GLU A 386 8.28 -14.13 -25.31
C GLU A 386 7.35 -14.11 -24.09
N GLN A 387 7.88 -13.84 -22.89
CA GLN A 387 7.06 -13.71 -21.68
C GLN A 387 6.18 -12.46 -21.71
N MET A 388 6.71 -11.33 -22.22
CA MET A 388 5.89 -10.12 -22.38
C MET A 388 4.77 -10.33 -23.40
N LEU A 389 5.05 -11.04 -24.50
CA LEU A 389 4.03 -11.39 -25.48
C LEU A 389 2.97 -12.32 -24.88
N ALA A 390 3.39 -13.33 -24.10
CA ALA A 390 2.48 -14.22 -23.39
C ALA A 390 1.56 -13.46 -22.43
N ILE A 391 2.08 -12.50 -21.65
CA ILE A 391 1.28 -11.61 -20.78
C ILE A 391 0.23 -10.85 -21.61
N LEU A 392 0.64 -10.24 -22.73
CA LEU A 392 -0.28 -9.46 -23.58
C LEU A 392 -1.36 -10.35 -24.19
N GLN A 393 -1.01 -11.55 -24.64
CA GLN A 393 -1.95 -12.56 -25.17
C GLN A 393 -2.90 -13.06 -24.09
N GLU A 394 -2.42 -13.24 -22.86
CA GLU A 394 -3.24 -13.64 -21.71
C GLU A 394 -4.35 -12.60 -21.47
N PHE A 395 -4.02 -11.32 -21.38
CA PHE A 395 -5.03 -10.25 -21.25
C PHE A 395 -5.95 -10.18 -22.49
N ALA A 396 -5.41 -10.36 -23.69
CA ALA A 396 -6.22 -10.34 -24.92
C ALA A 396 -7.27 -11.46 -24.95
N GLY A 397 -6.99 -12.62 -24.35
CA GLY A 397 -7.90 -13.77 -24.25
C GLY A 397 -8.87 -13.73 -23.08
N HIS A 398 -8.46 -13.20 -21.91
CA HIS A 398 -9.18 -13.43 -20.66
C HIS A 398 -9.95 -12.22 -20.10
N VAL A 399 -9.70 -10.99 -20.55
CA VAL A 399 -10.37 -9.79 -20.01
C VAL A 399 -11.90 -9.87 -20.04
N PRO A 400 -12.57 -10.26 -21.16
CA PRO A 400 -14.02 -10.38 -21.18
C PRO A 400 -14.56 -11.39 -20.15
N GLN A 401 -13.87 -12.53 -19.99
CA GLN A 401 -14.25 -13.54 -19.01
C GLN A 401 -14.03 -13.06 -17.58
N ALA A 402 -12.92 -12.38 -17.30
CA ALA A 402 -12.62 -11.82 -15.99
C ALA A 402 -13.66 -10.78 -15.55
N ILE A 403 -14.16 -9.96 -16.47
CA ILE A 403 -15.27 -9.04 -16.21
C ILE A 403 -16.52 -9.82 -15.79
N GLU A 404 -16.92 -10.83 -16.56
CA GLU A 404 -18.12 -11.64 -16.24
C GLU A 404 -17.98 -12.39 -14.91
N SER A 405 -16.80 -12.92 -14.59
CA SER A 405 -16.53 -13.56 -13.30
C SER A 405 -16.59 -12.56 -12.15
N ALA A 406 -15.92 -11.40 -12.27
CA ALA A 406 -15.91 -10.36 -11.25
C ALA A 406 -17.33 -9.85 -10.97
N ARG A 407 -18.20 -9.76 -11.98
CA ARG A 407 -19.60 -9.36 -11.81
C ARG A 407 -20.35 -10.23 -10.79
N ARG A 408 -20.02 -11.53 -10.71
CA ARG A 408 -20.70 -12.49 -9.83
C ARG A 408 -20.32 -12.33 -8.37
N THR A 409 -19.21 -11.65 -8.08
CA THR A 409 -18.75 -11.39 -6.71
C THR A 409 -19.23 -10.04 -6.17
N LEU A 410 -19.83 -9.19 -7.02
CA LEU A 410 -20.27 -7.86 -6.60
C LEU A 410 -21.55 -7.95 -5.76
N PRO A 411 -21.69 -7.11 -4.72
CA PRO A 411 -22.93 -7.05 -3.94
C PRO A 411 -24.07 -6.46 -4.78
N ALA A 412 -25.31 -6.75 -4.37
CA ALA A 412 -26.50 -6.30 -5.09
C ALA A 412 -26.64 -4.77 -5.15
N ASP A 413 -26.06 -4.06 -4.19
CA ASP A 413 -26.07 -2.60 -4.07
C ASP A 413 -24.86 -1.92 -4.74
N PHE A 414 -24.04 -2.66 -5.49
CA PHE A 414 -22.83 -2.14 -6.12
C PHE A 414 -23.12 -1.01 -7.14
N SER A 415 -22.28 0.02 -7.17
CA SER A 415 -22.42 1.14 -8.10
C SER A 415 -22.40 0.72 -9.57
N SER A 416 -23.53 0.93 -10.25
CA SER A 416 -23.66 0.72 -11.70
C SER A 416 -22.79 1.70 -12.50
N HIS A 417 -22.59 2.92 -11.99
CA HIS A 417 -21.73 3.92 -12.60
C HIS A 417 -20.26 3.46 -12.62
N VAL A 418 -19.73 3.04 -11.47
CA VAL A 418 -18.36 2.50 -11.37
C VAL A 418 -18.17 1.30 -12.28
N TRP A 419 -19.12 0.37 -12.25
CA TRP A 419 -19.10 -0.82 -13.11
C TRP A 419 -18.98 -0.45 -14.59
N GLN A 420 -19.89 0.39 -15.09
CA GLN A 420 -19.93 0.79 -16.50
C GLN A 420 -18.66 1.56 -16.90
N ALA A 421 -18.27 2.56 -16.10
CA ALA A 421 -17.12 3.39 -16.40
C ALA A 421 -15.82 2.58 -16.50
N ILE A 422 -15.59 1.63 -15.59
CA ILE A 422 -14.39 0.80 -15.61
C ILE A 422 -14.43 -0.21 -16.76
N THR A 423 -15.51 -0.99 -16.86
CA THR A 423 -15.58 -2.10 -17.83
C THR A 423 -15.62 -1.63 -19.28
N GLU A 424 -16.35 -0.56 -19.59
CA GLU A 424 -16.41 -0.03 -20.96
C GLU A 424 -15.06 0.51 -21.43
N ASN A 425 -14.34 1.25 -20.57
CA ASN A 425 -13.02 1.79 -20.92
C ASN A 425 -11.96 0.68 -20.97
N MET A 426 -12.04 -0.31 -20.07
CA MET A 426 -11.18 -1.49 -20.11
C MET A 426 -11.37 -2.28 -21.42
N LEU A 427 -12.62 -2.48 -21.87
CA LEU A 427 -12.92 -3.14 -23.15
C LEU A 427 -12.44 -2.33 -24.36
N LYS A 428 -12.52 -1.00 -24.31
CA LYS A 428 -11.96 -0.14 -25.38
C LYS A 428 -10.44 -0.29 -25.48
N LEU A 429 -9.72 -0.36 -24.37
CA LEU A 429 -8.26 -0.57 -24.37
C LEU A 429 -7.89 -2.02 -24.72
N HIS A 430 -8.70 -2.99 -24.28
CA HIS A 430 -8.57 -4.39 -24.67
C HIS A 430 -8.72 -4.61 -26.19
N ALA A 431 -9.68 -3.94 -26.84
CA ALA A 431 -9.79 -3.97 -28.30
C ALA A 431 -8.51 -3.44 -29.00
N ARG A 432 -7.88 -2.40 -28.44
CA ARG A 432 -6.59 -1.89 -28.93
C ARG A 432 -5.45 -2.87 -28.69
N LEU A 433 -5.46 -3.58 -27.56
CA LEU A 433 -4.51 -4.66 -27.28
C LEU A 433 -4.63 -5.76 -28.35
N GLN A 434 -5.85 -6.22 -28.66
CA GLN A 434 -6.10 -7.23 -29.68
C GLN A 434 -5.64 -6.78 -31.07
N GLN A 435 -6.04 -5.58 -31.50
CA GLN A 435 -5.62 -5.01 -32.79
C GLN A 435 -4.10 -4.82 -32.86
N GLY A 436 -3.49 -4.35 -31.76
CA GLY A 436 -2.06 -4.15 -31.67
C GLY A 436 -1.27 -5.46 -31.71
N LEU A 437 -1.80 -6.55 -31.17
CA LEU A 437 -1.20 -7.89 -31.27
C LEU A 437 -1.29 -8.48 -32.67
N GLN A 438 -2.37 -8.21 -33.40
CA GLN A 438 -2.51 -8.65 -34.80
C GLN A 438 -1.55 -7.93 -35.76
N ALA A 439 -1.04 -6.76 -35.37
CA ALA A 439 -0.13 -5.94 -36.15
C ALA A 439 1.36 -6.16 -35.82
N LEU A 440 1.67 -7.01 -34.83
CA LEU A 440 3.03 -7.43 -34.47
C LEU A 440 3.41 -8.68 -35.23
#